data_AF-A0A963L5V9-F1
#
_entry.id   AF-A0A963L5V9-F1
#
_cell.length_a   1.000
_cell.length_b   1.000
_cell.length_c   1.000
_cell.angle_alpha   90.00
_cell.angle_beta   90.00
_cell.angle_gamma   90.00
#
_symmetry.space_group_name_H-M   'P 1'
#
loop_
_entity.id
_entity.type
_entity.pdbx_description
1 polymer ?
#
loop_
_entity_poly.entity_id
_entity_poly.type
_entity_poly.pdbx_seq_one_letter_code
_entity_poly.pdbx_strand_id
1 'polypeptide(L)'
;SPVVELNRAVAVGMAHGPVAGLAILETLLSDKALQRYPWLPAVQGDLLDKLGRSEEARAAFLRAADLAGNARERALMRSRAGMAD
;
A
#
# COMPACT_ATOMS: atom_id res chain seq x y z
N SER A 1 -16.40 -5.71 2.08
CA SER A 1 -15.58 -6.42 1.07
C SER A 1 -14.13 -5.98 1.23
N PRO A 2 -13.16 -6.75 0.73
CA PRO A 2 -11.73 -6.38 0.75
C PRO A 2 -11.46 -4.93 0.28
N VAL A 3 -12.17 -4.50 -0.76
CA VAL A 3 -12.09 -3.13 -1.32
C VAL A 3 -12.67 -2.08 -0.36
N VAL A 4 -13.79 -2.36 0.30
CA VAL A 4 -14.44 -1.41 1.25
C VAL A 4 -13.55 -1.14 2.46
N GLU A 5 -12.92 -2.17 3.02
CA GLU A 5 -12.03 -1.98 4.18
C GLU A 5 -10.73 -1.29 3.80
N LEU A 6 -10.16 -1.58 2.62
CA LEU A 6 -9.02 -0.84 2.11
C LEU A 6 -9.37 0.65 1.90
N ASN A 7 -10.52 0.95 1.30
CA ASN A 7 -10.99 2.32 1.11
C ASN A 7 -11.23 3.03 2.45
N ARG A 8 -11.68 2.32 3.50
CA ARG A 8 -11.79 2.85 4.85
C ARG A 8 -10.43 3.28 5.40
N ALA A 9 -9.40 2.45 5.27
CA ALA A 9 -8.04 2.78 5.71
C ALA A 9 -7.52 4.05 5.02
N VAL A 10 -7.77 4.19 3.71
CA VAL A 10 -7.42 5.40 2.95
C VAL A 10 -8.19 6.61 3.47
N ALA A 11 -9.51 6.52 3.58
CA ALA A 11 -10.35 7.63 4.02
C ALA A 11 -9.97 8.14 5.42
N VAL A 12 -9.72 7.21 6.36
CA VAL A 12 -9.25 7.55 7.71
C VAL A 12 -7.84 8.15 7.66
N GLY A 13 -6.94 7.61 6.84
CA GLY A 13 -5.60 8.17 6.64
C GLY A 13 -5.63 9.61 6.12
N MET A 14 -6.60 9.94 5.26
CA MET A 14 -6.80 11.29 4.75
C MET A 14 -7.44 12.23 5.77
N ALA A 15 -8.40 11.75 6.57
CA ALA A 15 -9.13 12.56 7.54
C ALA A 15 -8.38 12.78 8.86
N HIS A 16 -7.66 11.76 9.33
CA HIS A 16 -7.05 11.71 10.66
C HIS A 16 -5.53 11.49 10.63
N GLY A 17 -4.94 11.53 9.44
CA GLY A 17 -3.50 11.41 9.23
C GLY A 17 -3.02 9.98 8.98
N PRO A 18 -1.82 9.84 8.39
CA PRO A 18 -1.33 8.57 7.87
C PRO A 18 -1.16 7.47 8.94
N VAL A 19 -0.86 7.84 10.19
CA VAL A 19 -0.79 6.88 11.31
C VAL A 19 -2.13 6.18 11.53
N ALA A 20 -3.25 6.92 11.52
CA ALA A 20 -4.58 6.37 11.75
C ALA A 20 -4.99 5.42 10.62
N GLY A 21 -4.66 5.77 9.37
CA GLY A 21 -4.88 4.89 8.22
C GLY A 21 -4.05 3.59 8.32
N LEU A 22 -2.78 3.71 8.74
CA LEU A 22 -1.87 2.57 8.85
C LEU A 22 -2.32 1.58 9.93
N ALA A 23 -2.81 2.08 11.07
CA ALA A 23 -3.37 1.24 12.13
C ALA A 23 -4.56 0.38 11.63
N ILE A 24 -5.44 0.94 10.79
CA ILE A 24 -6.51 0.16 10.16
C ILE A 24 -5.93 -0.83 9.17
N LEU A 25 -5.00 -0.39 8.32
CA LEU A 25 -4.38 -1.23 7.29
C LEU A 25 -3.66 -2.45 7.89
N GLU A 26 -3.02 -2.31 9.05
CA GLU A 26 -2.34 -3.41 9.76
C GLU A 26 -3.31 -4.54 10.14
N THR A 27 -4.55 -4.20 10.51
CA THR A 27 -5.59 -5.22 10.75
C THR A 27 -5.92 -6.02 9.50
N LEU A 28 -5.77 -5.41 8.32
CA LEU A 28 -6.06 -6.01 7.02
C LEU A 28 -4.91 -6.87 6.49
N LEU A 29 -3.66 -6.63 6.91
CA LEU A 29 -2.49 -7.44 6.52
C LEU A 29 -2.61 -8.91 6.95
N SER A 30 -3.40 -9.16 7.99
CA SER A 30 -3.66 -10.50 8.53
C SER A 30 -4.79 -11.24 7.79
N ASP A 31 -5.55 -10.55 6.94
CA ASP A 31 -6.63 -11.15 6.16
C ASP A 31 -6.07 -11.84 4.89
N LYS A 32 -6.17 -13.17 4.86
CA LYS A 32 -5.71 -14.01 3.75
C LYS A 32 -6.33 -13.63 2.40
N ALA A 33 -7.56 -13.11 2.39
CA ALA A 33 -8.21 -12.66 1.16
C ALA A 33 -7.55 -11.41 0.57
N LEU A 34 -6.91 -10.59 1.41
CA LEU A 34 -6.27 -9.34 1.04
C LEU A 34 -4.77 -9.48 0.78
N GLN A 35 -4.11 -10.53 1.28
CA GLN A 35 -2.66 -10.74 1.10
C GLN A 35 -2.21 -10.83 -0.36
N ARG A 36 -3.08 -11.27 -1.27
CA ARG A 36 -2.78 -11.33 -2.71
C ARG A 36 -3.29 -10.13 -3.50
N TYR A 37 -3.87 -9.14 -2.82
CA TYR A 37 -4.44 -7.96 -3.45
C TYR A 37 -3.34 -6.88 -3.59
N PRO A 38 -2.89 -6.53 -4.81
CA PRO A 38 -1.75 -5.63 -5.01
C PRO A 38 -1.92 -4.24 -4.42
N TRP A 39 -3.16 -3.80 -4.23
CA TRP A 39 -3.46 -2.47 -3.68
C TRP A 39 -3.22 -2.37 -2.17
N LEU A 40 -3.25 -3.49 -1.44
CA LEU A 40 -2.97 -3.48 0.00
C LEU A 40 -1.53 -2.98 0.30
N PRO A 41 -0.47 -3.59 -0.27
CA PRO A 41 0.89 -3.07 -0.08
C PRO A 41 1.11 -1.70 -0.77
N ALA A 42 0.35 -1.36 -1.82
CA ALA A 42 0.45 -0.03 -2.43
C ALA A 42 -0.02 1.08 -1.48
N VAL A 43 -1.19 0.90 -0.83
CA VAL A 43 -1.71 1.84 0.18
C VAL A 43 -0.79 1.88 1.40
N GLN A 44 -0.19 0.75 1.79
CA GLN A 44 0.83 0.72 2.84
C GLN A 44 2.00 1.63 2.49
N GLY A 45 2.52 1.52 1.26
CA GLY A 45 3.60 2.37 0.76
C GLY A 45 3.24 3.85 0.79
N ASP A 46 2.02 4.21 0.35
CA ASP A 46 1.52 5.60 0.39
C ASP A 46 1.55 6.21 1.81
N LEU A 47 1.04 5.47 2.79
CA LEU A 47 0.94 5.95 4.16
C LEU A 47 2.32 6.04 4.83
N LEU A 48 3.20 5.08 4.55
CA LEU A 48 4.59 5.08 5.06
C LEU A 48 5.41 6.22 4.46
N ASP A 49 5.26 6.49 3.16
CA ASP A 49 5.96 7.59 2.48
C ASP A 49 5.55 8.95 3.06
N LYS A 50 4.24 9.15 3.32
CA LYS A 50 3.73 10.35 4.02
C LYS A 50 4.28 10.52 5.44
N LEU A 51 4.76 9.44 6.06
CA LEU A 51 5.40 9.46 7.37
C LEU A 51 6.94 9.62 7.30
N GLY A 52 7.51 9.74 6.10
CA GLY A 52 8.96 9.76 5.91
C GLY A 52 9.64 8.40 6.12
N ARG A 53 8.88 7.30 6.19
CA ARG A 53 9.39 5.94 6.38
C ARG A 53 9.76 5.32 5.03
N SER A 54 10.70 5.96 4.33
CA SER A 54 10.99 5.71 2.92
C SER A 54 11.46 4.28 2.60
N GLU A 55 12.28 3.65 3.44
CA GLU A 55 12.72 2.26 3.25
C GLU A 55 11.55 1.27 3.32
N GLU A 56 10.64 1.48 4.27
CA GLU A 56 9.46 0.64 4.44
C GLU A 56 8.45 0.87 3.32
N ALA A 57 8.29 2.13 2.87
CA ALA A 57 7.47 2.48 1.73
C ALA A 57 7.99 1.80 0.46
N ARG A 58 9.30 1.86 0.20
CA ARG A 58 9.98 1.15 -0.90
C ARG A 58 9.69 -0.34 -0.86
N ALA A 59 9.87 -0.99 0.30
CA ALA A 59 9.59 -2.42 0.45
C ALA A 59 8.12 -2.75 0.16
N ALA A 60 7.19 -1.91 0.59
CA ALA A 60 5.76 -2.09 0.31
C ALA A 60 5.45 -1.96 -1.19
N PHE A 61 5.99 -0.94 -1.86
CA PHE A 61 5.82 -0.78 -3.30
C PHE A 61 6.43 -1.94 -4.10
N LEU A 62 7.55 -2.52 -3.67
CA LEU A 62 8.11 -3.71 -4.31
C LEU A 62 7.17 -4.92 -4.21
N ARG A 63 6.58 -5.17 -3.02
CA ARG A 63 5.55 -6.20 -2.87
C ARG A 63 4.33 -5.93 -3.76
N ALA A 64 3.91 -4.68 -3.88
CA ALA A 64 2.82 -4.30 -4.78
C ALA A 64 3.16 -4.59 -6.26
N ALA A 65 4.41 -4.36 -6.67
CA ALA A 65 4.89 -4.66 -8.02
C ALA A 65 4.86 -6.17 -8.33
N ASP A 66 5.22 -7.01 -7.35
CA ASP A 66 5.21 -8.47 -7.49
C ASP A 66 3.79 -9.05 -7.63
N LEU A 67 2.82 -8.40 -6.97
CA LEU A 67 1.40 -8.80 -7.02
C LEU A 67 0.62 -8.17 -8.18
N ALA A 68 1.20 -7.19 -8.88
CA ALA A 68 0.53 -6.44 -9.94
C ALA A 68 0.07 -7.37 -11.09
N GLY A 69 -1.17 -7.16 -11.54
CA GLY A 69 -1.80 -8.01 -12.56
C GLY A 69 -1.35 -7.69 -13.99
N ASN A 70 -0.68 -6.56 -14.20
CA ASN A 70 -0.20 -6.13 -15.52
C ASN A 70 1.13 -5.36 -15.43
N ALA A 71 1.79 -5.24 -16.58
CA ALA A 71 3.10 -4.59 -16.70
C ALA A 71 3.07 -3.10 -16.33
N ARG A 72 1.96 -2.41 -16.62
CA ARG A 72 1.80 -0.98 -16.33
C ARG A 72 1.75 -0.71 -14.83
N GLU A 73 0.94 -1.48 -14.09
CA GLU A 73 0.87 -1.42 -12.63
C GLU A 73 2.23 -1.78 -12.00
N ARG A 74 2.90 -2.81 -12.51
CA ARG A 74 4.24 -3.20 -12.03
C ARG A 74 5.26 -2.08 -12.21
N ALA A 75 5.29 -1.44 -13.38
CA ALA A 75 6.19 -0.32 -13.66
C ALA A 75 5.89 0.88 -12.76
N LEU A 76 4.61 1.21 -12.55
CA LEU A 76 4.19 2.25 -11.62
C LEU A 76 4.71 1.96 -10.20
N MET A 77 4.51 0.75 -9.69
CA MET A 77 4.95 0.42 -8.33
C MET A 77 6.48 0.42 -8.20
N ARG A 78 7.23 -0.04 -9.21
CA ARG A 78 8.71 0.06 -9.22
C ARG A 78 9.20 1.50 -9.25
N SER A 79 8.60 2.36 -10.07
CA SER A 79 8.91 3.79 -10.09
C SER A 79 8.70 4.41 -8.71
N ARG A 80 7.59 4.10 -8.04
CA ARG A 80 7.30 4.55 -6.68
C ARG A 80 8.23 3.97 -5.61
N ALA A 81 8.81 2.80 -5.86
CA ALA A 81 9.88 2.22 -5.04
C ALA A 81 11.25 2.91 -5.25
N GLY A 82 11.33 3.95 -6.10
CA GLY A 82 12.58 4.59 -6.47
C GLY A 82 13.45 3.71 -7.39
N MET A 83 12.82 2.80 -8.14
CA MET A 83 13.47 1.97 -9.16
C MET A 83 13.09 2.45 -10.56
N ALA A 84 13.25 3.76 -10.80
CA ALA A 84 13.16 4.29 -12.15
C ALA A 84 14.43 3.88 -12.92
N ASP A 85 14.25 3.25 -14.08
CA ASP A 85 15.33 3.01 -15.05
C ASP A 85 15.85 4.33 -15.64
#